data_AF-A0AAN1FD65-F1
#
_entry.id   AF-A0AAN1FD65-F1
#
_cell.length_a   1.000
_cell.length_b   1.000
_cell.length_c   1.000
_cell.angle_alpha   90.00
_cell.angle_beta   90.00
_cell.angle_gamma   90.00
#
_symmetry.space_group_name_H-M   'P 1'
#
loop_
_entity.id
_entity.type
_entity.pdbx_description
1 polymer ?
#
loop_
_entity_poly.entity_id
_entity_poly.type
_entity_poly.pdbx_seq_one_letter_code
_entity_poly.pdbx_strand_id
1 'polypeptide(L)'
;MQQVKNLAIVNGLTIDQFTPKYKRLILPIAMTALLASSVTREVTMNALSDAFWAVSCYVVFTLVVYHKISQLVSSQNRLVELYHHSPTHQVVFSSLLGALPGCGGAIIVTTQFVSGRVGFGSVVAVLTATMGDAAFLILASKPSVGLGLVAMGVVVGMISGLIVNKIHAADFLRPKSANPSAKRVSQVNNTDNTACTCKTTQESTGVQRAAINLQGLFWKWIIVPALIIAFAMSFQVDINQVLGLPANSIEWTGAALAVVMMFLWAFTKEINDYQSTVAEDAKIASSHPMQKAAQDTHFVSAWVIVAFLFFELSVHFAHIDLGSALSGYGVYMPLVGMLVGLLPGCGPQILVTSLYITGAMPMSAQVSNAISNDGDALFPAIALAPKAALAATFYSAIPAIVVGYGYYWLFEL
;
A
#
# COMPACT_ATOMS: atom_id res chain seq x y z
N MET A 1 44.82 18.67 30.00
CA MET A 1 43.60 18.81 30.83
C MET A 1 42.69 17.61 30.52
N GLN A 2 42.94 16.43 31.11
CA GLN A 2 42.51 16.01 32.46
C GLN A 2 41.03 15.60 32.43
N GLN A 3 40.73 14.31 32.19
CA GLN A 3 40.44 13.30 33.23
C GLN A 3 39.35 13.76 34.21
N VAL A 4 38.09 13.45 33.89
CA VAL A 4 36.96 13.26 34.82
C VAL A 4 35.94 12.38 34.06
N LYS A 5 35.47 11.22 34.48
CA LYS A 5 35.75 10.33 35.60
C LYS A 5 34.99 9.05 35.26
N ASN A 6 35.69 7.92 35.14
CA ASN A 6 35.06 6.61 35.28
C ASN A 6 34.35 6.61 36.65
N LEU A 7 33.03 6.60 36.66
CA LEU A 7 32.26 6.14 37.80
C LEU A 7 31.76 4.75 37.45
N ALA A 8 32.43 3.76 38.04
CA ALA A 8 32.01 2.38 38.03
C ALA A 8 30.58 2.28 38.57
N ILE A 9 29.62 1.99 37.69
CA ILE A 9 28.38 1.35 38.10
C ILE A 9 28.63 -0.14 38.03
N VAL A 10 28.80 -0.68 39.23
CA VAL A 10 28.77 -2.10 39.57
C VAL A 10 27.47 -2.72 39.00
N ASN A 11 27.59 -3.92 38.42
CA ASN A 11 26.55 -4.78 37.81
C ASN A 11 26.27 -4.58 36.30
N GLY A 12 27.16 -5.14 35.47
CA GLY A 12 26.82 -6.34 34.67
C GLY A 12 25.68 -6.31 33.63
N LEU A 13 25.12 -5.17 33.23
CA LEU A 13 24.17 -5.08 32.11
C LEU A 13 24.48 -3.85 31.26
N THR A 14 25.27 -4.05 30.19
CA THR A 14 25.42 -3.04 29.14
C THR A 14 24.17 -3.01 28.27
N ILE A 15 23.59 -1.83 28.06
CA ILE A 15 22.36 -1.61 27.27
C ILE A 15 22.50 -2.11 25.81
N ASP A 16 23.73 -2.33 25.33
CA ASP A 16 24.01 -2.91 24.01
C ASP A 16 23.56 -4.38 23.88
N GLN A 17 23.39 -5.11 24.97
CA GLN A 17 22.94 -6.51 24.95
C GLN A 17 21.44 -6.68 24.65
N PHE A 18 20.65 -5.60 24.75
CA PHE A 18 19.22 -5.59 24.43
C PHE A 18 18.92 -4.93 23.08
N THR A 19 19.89 -4.87 22.17
CA THR A 19 19.58 -4.54 20.79
C THR A 19 19.05 -5.81 20.11
N PRO A 20 17.73 -5.91 19.80
CA PRO A 20 17.20 -7.11 19.18
C PRO A 20 17.92 -7.32 17.84
N LYS A 21 18.55 -8.49 17.68
CA LYS A 21 19.28 -8.90 16.46
C LYS A 21 18.42 -8.75 15.19
N TYR A 22 17.10 -8.87 15.35
CA TYR A 22 16.10 -8.57 14.31
C TYR A 22 15.24 -7.39 14.75
N LYS A 23 15.62 -6.16 14.38
CA LYS A 23 14.81 -4.96 14.67
C LYS A 23 13.38 -5.04 14.12
N ARG A 24 13.15 -5.81 13.04
CA ARG A 24 11.80 -6.08 12.49
C ARG A 24 10.88 -6.83 13.45
N LEU A 25 11.43 -7.51 14.47
CA LEU A 25 10.65 -8.28 15.44
C LEU A 25 9.80 -7.39 16.37
N ILE A 26 10.12 -6.10 16.46
CA ILE A 26 9.36 -5.13 17.27
C ILE A 26 7.89 -5.09 16.85
N LEU A 27 7.61 -5.10 15.53
CA LEU A 27 6.26 -5.02 14.99
C LEU A 27 5.39 -6.24 15.38
N PRO A 28 5.75 -7.50 15.06
CA PRO A 28 4.93 -8.65 15.43
C PRO A 28 4.81 -8.82 16.96
N ILE A 29 5.83 -8.45 17.74
CA ILE A 29 5.72 -8.45 19.20
C ILE A 29 4.68 -7.42 19.66
N ALA A 30 4.73 -6.19 19.15
CA ALA A 30 3.75 -5.15 19.49
C ALA A 30 2.32 -5.57 19.12
N MET A 31 2.13 -6.18 17.94
CA MET A 31 0.84 -6.72 17.52
C MET A 31 0.32 -7.77 18.50
N THR A 32 1.16 -8.74 18.89
CA THR A 32 0.75 -9.77 19.87
C THR A 32 0.44 -9.19 21.25
N ALA A 33 1.18 -8.17 21.69
CA ALA A 33 0.93 -7.49 22.96
C ALA A 33 -0.40 -6.72 22.94
N LEU A 34 -0.71 -6.03 21.83
CA LEU A 34 -1.97 -5.31 21.65
C LEU A 34 -3.18 -6.25 21.57
N LEU A 35 -3.03 -7.44 20.97
CA LEU A 35 -4.07 -8.49 20.99
C LEU A 35 -4.26 -9.11 22.38
N ALA A 36 -3.19 -9.22 23.18
CA ALA A 36 -3.26 -9.77 24.53
C ALA A 36 -4.04 -8.85 25.49
N SER A 37 -3.89 -7.52 25.35
CA SER A 37 -4.58 -6.52 26.15
C SER A 37 -6.09 -6.51 25.89
N SER A 38 -6.91 -6.65 26.94
CA SER A 38 -8.38 -6.69 26.80
C SER A 38 -8.98 -5.37 26.30
N VAL A 39 -8.32 -4.24 26.53
CA VAL A 39 -8.79 -2.90 26.12
C VAL A 39 -8.66 -2.72 24.62
N THR A 40 -7.54 -3.14 24.05
CA THR A 40 -7.21 -2.91 22.63
C THR A 40 -7.52 -4.10 21.74
N ARG A 41 -7.88 -5.26 22.30
CA ARG A 41 -8.02 -6.52 21.58
C ARG A 41 -8.96 -6.45 20.38
N GLU A 42 -10.16 -5.90 20.55
CA GLU A 42 -11.18 -5.87 19.51
C GLU A 42 -10.75 -4.96 18.34
N VAL A 43 -10.32 -3.73 18.66
CA VAL A 43 -9.81 -2.77 17.67
C VAL A 43 -8.58 -3.32 16.95
N THR A 44 -7.64 -3.92 17.68
CA THR A 44 -6.43 -4.52 17.10
C THR A 44 -6.78 -5.71 16.22
N MET A 45 -7.70 -6.58 16.65
CA MET A 45 -8.14 -7.74 15.87
C MET A 45 -8.76 -7.28 14.54
N ASN A 46 -9.66 -6.31 14.56
CA ASN A 46 -10.30 -5.78 13.36
C ASN A 46 -9.26 -5.12 12.43
N ALA A 47 -8.42 -4.24 12.97
CA ALA A 47 -7.36 -3.59 12.19
C ALA A 47 -6.39 -4.59 11.53
N LEU A 48 -6.00 -5.66 12.24
CA LEU A 48 -5.13 -6.70 11.69
C LEU A 48 -5.84 -7.61 10.69
N SER A 49 -7.11 -7.91 10.94
CA SER A 49 -7.97 -8.64 10.03
C SER A 49 -8.11 -7.89 8.70
N ASP A 50 -8.46 -6.61 8.75
CA ASP A 50 -8.65 -5.75 7.58
C ASP A 50 -7.33 -5.58 6.81
N ALA A 51 -6.22 -5.34 7.50
CA ALA A 51 -4.91 -5.26 6.87
C ALA A 51 -4.55 -6.56 6.11
N PHE A 52 -4.94 -7.74 6.62
CA PHE A 52 -4.67 -9.00 5.95
C PHE A 52 -5.62 -9.26 4.77
N TRP A 53 -6.92 -9.16 5.01
CA TRP A 53 -7.93 -9.54 4.02
C TRP A 53 -8.11 -8.48 2.93
N ALA A 54 -8.27 -7.22 3.32
CA ALA A 54 -8.56 -6.12 2.40
C ALA A 54 -7.30 -5.57 1.71
N VAL A 55 -6.12 -5.74 2.32
CA VAL A 55 -4.86 -5.26 1.73
C VAL A 55 -3.96 -6.40 1.29
N SER A 56 -3.43 -7.21 2.22
CA SER A 56 -2.39 -8.20 1.87
C SER A 56 -2.82 -9.19 0.78
N CYS A 57 -4.04 -9.71 0.85
CA CYS A 57 -4.55 -10.66 -0.13
C CYS A 57 -4.61 -10.07 -1.54
N TYR A 58 -5.12 -8.84 -1.67
CA TYR A 58 -5.22 -8.14 -2.95
C TYR A 58 -3.86 -7.67 -3.48
N VAL A 59 -2.94 -7.28 -2.60
CA VAL A 59 -1.58 -6.89 -3.00
C VAL A 59 -0.82 -8.09 -3.56
N VAL A 60 -0.81 -9.25 -2.86
CA VAL A 60 -0.20 -10.46 -3.42
C VAL A 60 -0.89 -10.83 -4.74
N PHE A 61 -2.22 -10.81 -4.79
CA PHE A 61 -2.96 -11.21 -5.98
C PHE A 61 -2.59 -10.32 -7.19
N THR A 62 -2.67 -9.00 -7.03
CA THR A 62 -2.37 -8.06 -8.12
C THR A 62 -0.90 -8.14 -8.54
N LEU A 63 0.04 -8.30 -7.60
CA LEU A 63 1.45 -8.50 -7.94
C LEU A 63 1.69 -9.84 -8.67
N VAL A 64 1.05 -10.93 -8.26
CA VAL A 64 1.17 -12.22 -8.96
C VAL A 64 0.61 -12.13 -10.37
N VAL A 65 -0.57 -11.51 -10.53
CA VAL A 65 -1.19 -11.28 -11.84
C VAL A 65 -0.29 -10.40 -12.70
N TYR A 66 0.21 -9.29 -12.17
CA TYR A 66 1.15 -8.40 -12.86
C TYR A 66 2.40 -9.14 -13.32
N HIS A 67 3.05 -9.92 -12.44
CA HIS A 67 4.26 -10.65 -12.80
C HIS A 67 3.98 -11.73 -13.86
N LYS A 68 2.85 -12.45 -13.77
CA LYS A 68 2.45 -13.42 -14.80
C LYS A 68 2.18 -12.74 -16.13
N ILE A 69 1.39 -11.66 -16.16
CA ILE A 69 1.11 -10.89 -17.38
C ILE A 69 2.41 -10.33 -17.95
N SER A 70 3.27 -9.73 -17.13
CA SER A 70 4.55 -9.19 -17.56
C SER A 70 5.44 -10.27 -18.19
N GLN A 71 5.46 -11.49 -17.65
CA GLN A 71 6.22 -12.61 -18.22
C GLN A 71 5.62 -13.14 -19.52
N LEU A 72 4.29 -13.31 -19.56
CA LEU A 72 3.57 -13.76 -20.76
C LEU A 72 3.75 -12.76 -21.92
N VAL A 73 3.65 -11.46 -21.64
CA VAL A 73 3.75 -10.41 -22.64
C VAL A 73 5.21 -10.15 -23.03
N SER A 74 6.17 -10.24 -22.10
CA SER A 74 7.61 -10.09 -22.38
C SER A 74 8.19 -11.18 -23.29
N SER A 75 7.52 -12.33 -23.41
CA SER A 75 8.02 -13.41 -24.25
C SER A 75 7.76 -13.16 -25.74
N GLN A 76 6.78 -12.32 -26.13
CA GLN A 76 6.38 -12.19 -27.54
C GLN A 76 5.79 -10.82 -28.03
N ASN A 77 5.50 -9.79 -27.22
CA ASN A 77 4.67 -8.65 -27.71
C ASN A 77 5.15 -7.20 -27.42
N ARG A 78 4.98 -6.36 -28.46
CA ARG A 78 5.13 -4.87 -28.57
C ARG A 78 4.46 -4.02 -27.47
N LEU A 79 3.57 -4.59 -26.65
CA LEU A 79 2.79 -3.87 -25.63
C LEU A 79 3.64 -3.41 -24.43
N VAL A 80 4.63 -4.22 -24.02
CA VAL A 80 5.60 -3.82 -22.98
C VAL A 80 6.54 -2.73 -23.51
N GLU A 81 6.89 -2.78 -24.80
CA GLU A 81 7.69 -1.74 -25.45
C GLU A 81 6.90 -0.43 -25.58
N LEU A 82 5.61 -0.48 -25.92
CA LEU A 82 4.71 0.69 -25.98
C LEU A 82 4.51 1.34 -24.59
N TYR A 83 4.37 0.53 -23.54
CA TYR A 83 4.27 1.01 -22.15
C TYR A 83 5.52 1.76 -21.70
N HIS A 84 6.71 1.34 -22.16
CA HIS A 84 7.97 1.98 -21.79
C HIS A 84 8.36 3.17 -22.69
N HIS A 85 7.84 3.28 -23.92
CA HIS A 85 8.28 4.32 -24.86
C HIS A 85 7.55 5.67 -24.76
N SER A 86 6.30 5.70 -24.28
CA SER A 86 5.48 6.92 -24.30
C SER A 86 5.00 7.34 -22.91
N PRO A 87 5.39 8.53 -22.41
CA PRO A 87 4.92 9.07 -21.13
C PRO A 87 3.38 9.16 -21.03
N THR A 88 2.70 9.36 -22.16
CA THR A 88 1.23 9.41 -22.24
C THR A 88 0.61 8.04 -21.97
N HIS A 89 1.16 6.97 -22.54
CA HIS A 89 0.63 5.62 -22.36
C HIS A 89 0.84 5.11 -20.92
N GLN A 90 1.94 5.52 -20.28
CA GLN A 90 2.17 5.25 -18.85
C GLN A 90 1.04 5.80 -17.99
N VAL A 91 0.61 7.05 -18.25
CA VAL A 91 -0.48 7.70 -17.51
C VAL A 91 -1.82 7.03 -17.76
N VAL A 92 -2.15 6.74 -19.03
CA VAL A 92 -3.42 6.07 -19.39
C VAL A 92 -3.53 4.72 -18.70
N PHE A 93 -2.49 3.89 -18.80
CA PHE A 93 -2.48 2.57 -18.17
C PHE A 93 -2.50 2.65 -16.64
N SER A 94 -1.80 3.62 -16.06
CA SER A 94 -1.80 3.82 -14.60
C SER A 94 -3.18 4.23 -14.08
N SER A 95 -3.90 5.07 -14.83
CA SER A 95 -5.26 5.44 -14.48
C SER A 95 -6.23 4.26 -14.58
N LEU A 96 -6.10 3.42 -15.61
CA LEU A 96 -6.87 2.17 -15.73
C LEU A 96 -6.55 1.17 -14.62
N LEU A 97 -5.30 1.09 -14.17
CA LEU A 97 -4.94 0.29 -13.01
C LEU A 97 -5.58 0.82 -11.72
N GLY A 98 -5.80 2.14 -11.62
CA GLY A 98 -6.50 2.76 -10.49
C GLY A 98 -7.98 2.41 -10.43
N ALA A 99 -8.60 2.12 -11.58
CA ALA A 99 -9.99 1.67 -11.68
C ALA A 99 -10.24 0.29 -11.04
N LEU A 100 -9.18 -0.49 -10.84
CA LEU A 100 -9.28 -1.80 -10.18
C LEU A 100 -9.61 -1.56 -8.70
N PRO A 101 -10.70 -2.16 -8.18
CA PRO A 101 -11.02 -2.08 -6.76
C PRO A 101 -9.87 -2.56 -5.86
N GLY A 102 -9.73 -1.93 -4.70
CA GLY A 102 -8.64 -2.16 -3.76
C GLY A 102 -7.38 -1.33 -4.03
N CYS A 103 -6.32 -1.57 -3.24
CA CYS A 103 -5.08 -0.76 -3.29
C CYS A 103 -4.01 -1.28 -4.27
N GLY A 104 -4.21 -2.45 -4.87
CA GLY A 104 -3.18 -3.17 -5.62
C GLY A 104 -2.65 -2.43 -6.87
N GLY A 105 -3.53 -1.77 -7.63
CA GLY A 105 -3.15 -0.99 -8.82
C GLY A 105 -2.22 0.19 -8.49
N ALA A 106 -2.56 0.95 -7.46
CA ALA A 106 -1.76 2.07 -6.97
C ALA A 106 -0.39 1.62 -6.41
N ILE A 107 -0.34 0.47 -5.73
CA ILE A 107 0.92 -0.10 -5.22
C ILE A 107 1.83 -0.53 -6.39
N ILE A 108 1.28 -1.18 -7.42
CA ILE A 108 2.07 -1.54 -8.62
C ILE A 108 2.67 -0.29 -9.26
N VAL A 109 1.88 0.75 -9.50
CA VAL A 109 2.39 1.97 -10.16
C VAL A 109 3.44 2.68 -9.28
N THR A 110 3.22 2.74 -7.96
CA THR A 110 4.16 3.37 -7.03
C THR A 110 5.49 2.62 -6.95
N THR A 111 5.48 1.29 -6.83
CA THR A 111 6.69 0.46 -6.84
C THR A 111 7.46 0.59 -8.17
N GLN A 112 6.72 0.71 -9.28
CA GLN A 112 7.30 0.93 -10.61
C GLN A 112 7.91 2.35 -10.75
N PHE A 113 7.32 3.36 -10.10
CA PHE A 113 7.84 4.72 -10.07
C PHE A 113 9.18 4.78 -9.33
N VAL A 114 9.25 4.15 -8.15
CA VAL A 114 10.49 4.03 -7.36
C VAL A 114 11.56 3.23 -8.11
N SER A 115 11.14 2.16 -8.82
CA SER A 115 12.01 1.37 -9.69
C SER A 115 12.48 2.11 -10.95
N GLY A 116 11.97 3.33 -11.20
CA GLY A 116 12.35 4.16 -12.33
C GLY A 116 11.71 3.80 -13.67
N ARG A 117 10.66 2.96 -13.67
CA ARG A 117 10.00 2.46 -14.88
C ARG A 117 8.85 3.34 -15.37
N VAL A 118 8.21 4.09 -14.46
CA VAL A 118 7.14 5.05 -14.78
C VAL A 118 7.42 6.42 -14.18
N GLY A 119 6.81 7.47 -14.73
CA GLY A 119 6.99 8.85 -14.29
C GLY A 119 6.07 9.30 -13.16
N PHE A 120 6.35 10.47 -12.58
CA PHE A 120 5.54 11.05 -11.49
C PHE A 120 4.05 11.25 -11.87
N GLY A 121 3.75 11.67 -13.11
CA GLY A 121 2.37 11.81 -13.56
C GLY A 121 1.57 10.50 -13.57
N SER A 122 2.24 9.34 -13.65
CA SER A 122 1.58 8.03 -13.49
C SER A 122 1.11 7.79 -12.06
N VAL A 123 1.89 8.22 -11.06
CA VAL A 123 1.52 8.14 -9.64
C VAL A 123 0.31 9.03 -9.35
N VAL A 124 0.30 10.26 -9.85
CA VAL A 124 -0.87 11.14 -9.72
C VAL A 124 -2.09 10.53 -10.39
N ALA A 125 -1.94 9.99 -11.61
CA ALA A 125 -3.05 9.40 -12.36
C ALA A 125 -3.71 8.21 -11.67
N VAL A 126 -2.92 7.29 -11.11
CA VAL A 126 -3.46 6.10 -10.42
C VAL A 126 -4.11 6.47 -9.09
N LEU A 127 -3.52 7.40 -8.32
CA LEU A 127 -4.03 7.83 -7.03
C LEU A 127 -5.30 8.66 -7.17
N THR A 128 -5.40 9.46 -8.24
CA THR A 128 -6.64 10.23 -8.53
C THR A 128 -7.77 9.33 -9.04
N ALA A 129 -7.44 8.20 -9.68
CA ALA A 129 -8.42 7.30 -10.28
C ALA A 129 -8.92 6.19 -9.34
N THR A 130 -8.27 5.98 -8.19
CA THR A 130 -8.57 4.86 -7.30
C THR A 130 -9.55 5.25 -6.20
N MET A 131 -10.56 4.39 -6.02
CA MET A 131 -11.54 4.52 -4.94
C MET A 131 -11.25 3.57 -3.77
N GLY A 132 -10.14 2.83 -3.83
CA GLY A 132 -9.79 1.80 -2.84
C GLY A 132 -10.89 0.75 -2.66
N ASP A 133 -11.13 0.35 -1.42
CA ASP A 133 -12.13 -0.66 -1.09
C ASP A 133 -13.57 -0.15 -1.16
N ALA A 134 -13.78 1.16 -1.07
CA ALA A 134 -15.09 1.78 -1.24
C ALA A 134 -15.68 1.53 -2.65
N ALA A 135 -14.83 1.25 -3.65
CA ALA A 135 -15.26 0.78 -4.97
C ALA A 135 -16.15 -0.46 -4.86
N PHE A 136 -15.77 -1.46 -4.04
CA PHE A 136 -16.53 -2.71 -3.91
C PHE A 136 -17.91 -2.44 -3.31
N LEU A 137 -17.96 -1.62 -2.25
CA LEU A 137 -19.20 -1.26 -1.58
C LEU A 137 -20.20 -0.59 -2.53
N ILE A 138 -19.75 0.44 -3.26
CA ILE A 138 -20.66 1.18 -4.15
C ILE A 138 -21.02 0.37 -5.39
N LEU A 139 -20.11 -0.46 -5.93
CA LEU A 139 -20.44 -1.38 -7.03
C LEU A 139 -21.47 -2.44 -6.59
N ALA A 140 -21.37 -2.95 -5.36
CA ALA A 140 -22.31 -3.91 -4.81
C ALA A 140 -23.69 -3.28 -4.56
N SER A 141 -23.71 -2.07 -3.99
CA SER A 141 -24.95 -1.43 -3.55
C SER A 141 -25.68 -0.66 -4.66
N LYS A 142 -24.93 0.10 -5.48
CA LYS A 142 -25.44 0.95 -6.56
C LYS A 142 -24.53 0.83 -7.81
N PRO A 143 -24.59 -0.29 -8.56
CA PRO A 143 -23.64 -0.60 -9.64
C PRO A 143 -23.52 0.48 -10.72
N SER A 144 -24.64 1.11 -11.13
CA SER A 144 -24.64 2.16 -12.15
C SER A 144 -23.89 3.41 -11.71
N VAL A 145 -24.08 3.83 -10.45
CA VAL A 145 -23.36 4.95 -9.84
C VAL A 145 -21.89 4.60 -9.65
N GLY A 146 -21.61 3.39 -9.16
CA GLY A 146 -20.26 2.89 -8.95
C GLY A 146 -19.43 2.88 -10.23
N LEU A 147 -19.98 2.34 -11.33
CA LEU A 147 -19.33 2.38 -12.65
C LEU A 147 -19.13 3.82 -13.16
N GLY A 148 -20.09 4.72 -12.91
CA GLY A 148 -19.96 6.14 -13.24
C GLY A 148 -18.81 6.83 -12.50
N LEU A 149 -18.68 6.56 -11.19
CA LEU A 149 -17.58 7.08 -10.36
C LEU A 149 -16.22 6.56 -10.82
N VAL A 150 -16.10 5.26 -11.08
CA VAL A 150 -14.87 4.64 -11.59
C VAL A 150 -14.49 5.23 -12.95
N ALA A 151 -15.44 5.33 -13.89
CA ALA A 151 -15.18 5.91 -15.21
C ALA A 151 -14.73 7.37 -15.12
N MET A 152 -15.38 8.16 -14.26
CA MET A 152 -14.99 9.54 -14.01
C MET A 152 -13.61 9.63 -13.37
N GLY A 153 -13.30 8.81 -12.36
CA GLY A 153 -11.98 8.74 -11.73
C GLY A 153 -10.88 8.44 -12.76
N VAL A 154 -11.13 7.51 -13.69
CA VAL A 154 -10.19 7.22 -14.80
C VAL A 154 -9.97 8.45 -15.69
N VAL A 155 -11.05 9.13 -16.10
CA VAL A 155 -10.93 10.31 -16.97
C VAL A 155 -10.18 11.44 -16.24
N VAL A 156 -10.56 11.73 -15.00
CA VAL A 156 -9.94 12.79 -14.20
C VAL A 156 -8.49 12.47 -13.88
N GLY A 157 -8.18 11.23 -13.49
CA GLY A 157 -6.81 10.79 -13.21
C GLY A 157 -5.93 10.82 -14.46
N MET A 158 -6.45 10.40 -15.61
CA MET A 158 -5.74 10.52 -16.89
C MET A 158 -5.41 11.99 -17.21
N ILE A 159 -6.39 12.89 -17.11
CA ILE A 159 -6.19 14.32 -17.37
C ILE A 159 -5.14 14.89 -16.41
N SER A 160 -5.29 14.65 -15.11
CA SER A 160 -4.37 15.11 -14.07
C SER A 160 -2.94 14.62 -14.29
N GLY A 161 -2.77 13.33 -14.58
CA GLY A 161 -1.44 12.75 -14.86
C GLY A 161 -0.78 13.32 -16.12
N LEU A 162 -1.56 13.60 -17.17
CA LEU A 162 -1.05 14.20 -18.40
C LEU A 162 -0.67 15.68 -18.19
N ILE A 163 -1.45 16.42 -17.40
CA ILE A 163 -1.11 17.79 -17.01
C ILE A 163 0.20 17.78 -16.20
N VAL A 164 0.32 16.88 -15.22
CA VAL A 164 1.54 16.76 -14.40
C VAL A 164 2.76 16.40 -15.25
N ASN A 165 2.65 15.49 -16.22
CA ASN A 165 3.74 15.16 -17.14
C ASN A 165 4.18 16.33 -18.04
N LYS A 166 3.32 17.32 -18.27
CA LYS A 166 3.71 18.55 -19.00
C LYS A 166 4.43 19.55 -18.12
N ILE A 167 4.08 19.60 -16.83
CA ILE A 167 4.62 20.58 -15.87
C ILE A 167 5.94 20.07 -15.26
N HIS A 168 6.05 18.77 -15.03
CA HIS A 168 7.15 18.13 -14.31
C HIS A 168 7.87 17.08 -15.15
N ALA A 169 9.18 16.94 -14.91
CA ALA A 169 9.96 15.85 -15.47
C ALA A 169 9.50 14.48 -14.91
N ALA A 170 9.71 13.41 -15.67
CA ALA A 170 9.27 12.07 -15.28
C ALA A 170 9.90 11.57 -13.96
N ASP A 171 11.10 12.04 -13.63
CA ASP A 171 11.84 11.72 -12.40
C ASP A 171 11.58 12.69 -11.24
N PHE A 172 10.62 13.61 -11.38
CA PHE A 172 10.26 14.56 -10.33
C PHE A 172 9.93 13.84 -9.02
N LEU A 173 10.57 14.27 -7.92
CA LEU A 173 10.46 13.71 -6.57
C LEU A 173 10.78 12.21 -6.43
N ARG A 174 11.41 11.60 -7.46
CA ARG A 174 11.86 10.22 -7.37
C ARG A 174 12.97 10.10 -6.30
N PRO A 175 12.88 9.11 -5.39
CA PRO A 175 13.96 8.83 -4.45
C PRO A 175 15.26 8.55 -5.21
N LYS A 176 16.37 9.16 -4.78
CA LYS A 176 17.69 8.81 -5.29
C LYS A 176 18.03 7.40 -4.77
N SER A 177 18.12 6.43 -5.67
CA SER A 177 18.50 5.07 -5.29
C SER A 177 19.81 5.11 -4.51
N ALA A 178 19.81 4.55 -3.29
CA ALA A 178 21.00 4.36 -2.46
C ALA A 178 21.87 3.23 -3.05
N ASN A 179 22.38 3.44 -4.26
CA ASN A 179 23.59 2.83 -4.86
C ASN A 179 23.68 3.26 -6.35
N PRO A 180 24.46 4.30 -6.67
CA PRO A 180 24.74 4.69 -8.06
C PRO A 180 25.66 3.69 -8.80
N SER A 181 26.27 2.74 -8.09
CA SER A 181 27.38 1.91 -8.59
C SER A 181 26.97 0.74 -9.47
N ALA A 182 25.68 0.37 -9.53
CA ALA A 182 25.22 -0.78 -10.33
C ALA A 182 24.83 -0.42 -11.78
N LYS A 183 24.80 0.86 -12.15
CA LYS A 183 24.45 1.32 -13.52
C LYS A 183 25.66 1.70 -14.38
N ARG A 184 26.89 1.46 -13.92
CA ARG A 184 28.12 1.76 -14.67
C ARG A 184 28.97 0.51 -15.01
N VAL A 185 28.33 -0.64 -15.23
CA VAL A 185 28.99 -1.83 -15.80
C VAL A 185 28.23 -2.28 -17.05
N SER A 186 28.24 -1.44 -18.07
CA SER A 186 27.90 -1.80 -19.46
C SER A 186 28.62 -0.84 -20.41
N GLN A 187 29.93 -0.71 -20.21
CA GLN A 187 30.90 -0.21 -21.18
C GLN A 187 32.29 -0.31 -20.54
N VAL A 188 32.86 -1.52 -20.55
CA VAL A 188 34.30 -1.69 -20.47
C VAL A 188 34.67 -2.62 -21.60
N ASN A 189 35.49 -2.10 -22.50
CA ASN A 189 35.99 -2.78 -23.69
C ASN A 189 36.67 -4.09 -23.30
N ASN A 190 36.43 -5.11 -24.12
CA ASN A 190 37.25 -6.31 -24.21
C ASN A 190 38.71 -5.90 -24.42
N THR A 191 39.55 -6.14 -23.42
CA THR A 191 40.90 -6.69 -23.57
C THR A 191 41.46 -7.04 -22.19
N ASP A 192 41.97 -8.25 -22.11
CA ASP A 192 42.97 -8.77 -21.18
C ASP A 192 42.53 -9.44 -19.87
N ASN A 193 43.00 -10.69 -19.78
CA ASN A 193 42.84 -11.69 -18.75
C ASN A 193 43.48 -11.27 -17.41
N THR A 194 43.04 -11.97 -16.36
CA THR A 194 43.62 -12.12 -15.00
C THR A 194 43.11 -11.20 -13.90
N ALA A 195 42.00 -11.62 -13.27
CA ALA A 195 41.87 -11.78 -11.80
C ALA A 195 40.42 -12.17 -11.46
N CYS A 196 40.23 -13.42 -11.00
CA CYS A 196 38.99 -13.84 -10.35
C CYS A 196 38.90 -13.20 -8.95
N THR A 197 37.93 -12.30 -8.72
CA THR A 197 37.27 -11.99 -7.42
C THR A 197 36.40 -10.73 -7.63
N CYS A 198 35.14 -10.58 -7.25
CA CYS A 198 34.30 -11.24 -6.25
C CYS A 198 32.86 -11.35 -6.79
N LYS A 199 32.23 -12.53 -6.67
CA LYS A 199 30.76 -12.60 -6.57
C LYS A 199 30.39 -11.93 -5.25
N THR A 200 29.68 -10.80 -5.28
CA THR A 200 29.00 -10.27 -4.09
C THR A 200 27.80 -11.18 -3.79
N THR A 201 28.09 -12.40 -3.31
CA THR A 201 27.08 -13.29 -2.74
C THR A 201 26.86 -12.77 -1.33
N GLN A 202 25.76 -12.04 -1.09
CA GLN A 202 25.32 -11.80 0.28
C GLN A 202 25.14 -13.19 0.93
N GLU A 203 25.96 -13.51 1.92
CA GLU A 203 25.85 -14.74 2.70
C GLU A 203 24.54 -14.70 3.49
N SER A 204 23.46 -15.21 2.88
CA SER A 204 22.20 -15.40 3.59
C SER A 204 22.40 -16.48 4.66
N THR A 205 22.11 -16.17 5.93
CA THR A 205 22.15 -17.17 7.00
C THR A 205 21.14 -18.29 6.72
N GLY A 206 21.37 -19.51 7.24
CA GLY A 206 20.46 -20.65 7.03
C GLY A 206 19.00 -20.33 7.44
N VAL A 207 18.83 -19.51 8.47
CA VAL A 207 17.53 -19.02 8.95
C VAL A 207 16.85 -18.10 7.93
N GLN A 208 17.58 -17.17 7.31
CA GLN A 208 17.03 -16.27 6.30
C GLN A 208 16.53 -17.03 5.07
N ARG A 209 17.30 -18.02 4.59
CA ARG A 209 16.89 -18.84 3.45
C ARG A 209 15.67 -19.70 3.76
N ALA A 210 15.59 -20.26 4.97
CA ALA A 210 14.42 -20.98 5.43
C ALA A 210 13.18 -20.07 5.51
N ALA A 211 13.32 -18.86 6.06
CA ALA A 211 12.23 -17.89 6.15
C ALA A 211 11.70 -17.49 4.76
N ILE A 212 12.58 -17.19 3.79
CA ILE A 212 12.16 -16.84 2.42
C ILE A 212 11.42 -18.00 1.73
N ASN A 213 11.89 -19.24 1.90
CA ASN A 213 11.19 -20.40 1.36
C ASN A 213 9.83 -20.62 2.02
N LEU A 214 9.74 -20.41 3.34
CA LEU A 214 8.51 -20.54 4.10
C LEU A 214 7.49 -19.45 3.71
N GLN A 215 7.93 -18.23 3.41
CA GLN A 215 7.07 -17.17 2.87
C GLN A 215 6.46 -17.56 1.52
N GLY A 216 7.28 -18.11 0.60
CA GLY A 216 6.78 -18.60 -0.68
C GLY A 216 5.78 -19.74 -0.51
N LEU A 217 6.01 -20.63 0.47
CA LEU A 217 5.10 -21.73 0.79
C LEU A 217 3.79 -21.22 1.41
N PHE A 218 3.87 -20.30 2.37
CA PHE A 218 2.74 -19.65 3.03
C PHE A 218 1.77 -19.10 1.99
N TRP A 219 2.25 -18.24 1.08
CA TRP A 219 1.40 -17.65 0.05
C TRP A 219 0.94 -18.65 -1.01
N LYS A 220 1.75 -19.66 -1.35
CA LYS A 220 1.33 -20.70 -2.32
C LYS A 220 0.06 -21.42 -1.86
N TRP A 221 -0.08 -21.70 -0.57
CA TRP A 221 -1.25 -22.40 -0.02
C TRP A 221 -2.39 -21.45 0.35
N ILE A 222 -2.07 -20.28 0.90
CA ILE A 222 -3.07 -19.38 1.48
C ILE A 222 -3.72 -18.47 0.42
N ILE A 223 -3.03 -18.11 -0.68
CA ILE A 223 -3.53 -17.11 -1.63
C ILE A 223 -4.93 -17.43 -2.18
N VAL A 224 -5.19 -18.69 -2.57
CA VAL A 224 -6.47 -19.07 -3.19
C VAL A 224 -7.63 -19.02 -2.18
N PRO A 225 -7.59 -19.72 -1.03
CA PRO A 225 -8.67 -19.64 -0.05
C PRO A 225 -8.80 -18.22 0.51
N ALA A 226 -7.69 -17.51 0.71
CA ALA A 226 -7.73 -16.16 1.26
C ALA A 226 -8.36 -15.15 0.31
N LEU A 227 -8.09 -15.27 -1.00
CA LEU A 227 -8.72 -14.43 -2.01
C LEU A 227 -10.23 -14.67 -2.11
N ILE A 228 -10.71 -15.91 -1.93
CA ILE A 228 -12.14 -16.21 -1.91
C ILE A 228 -12.83 -15.51 -0.74
N ILE A 229 -12.23 -15.61 0.47
CA ILE A 229 -12.75 -14.96 1.68
C ILE A 229 -12.69 -13.44 1.53
N ALA A 230 -11.54 -12.88 1.12
CA ALA A 230 -11.35 -11.45 0.91
C ALA A 230 -12.37 -10.89 -0.10
N PHE A 231 -12.55 -11.58 -1.24
CA PHE A 231 -13.50 -11.18 -2.25
C PHE A 231 -14.94 -11.18 -1.71
N ALA A 232 -15.36 -12.23 -1.00
CA ALA A 232 -16.68 -12.27 -0.41
C ALA A 232 -16.92 -11.14 0.62
N MET A 233 -15.93 -10.86 1.47
CA MET A 233 -16.03 -9.78 2.46
C MET A 233 -16.08 -8.39 1.82
N SER A 234 -15.39 -8.16 0.70
CA SER A 234 -15.49 -6.90 -0.03
C SER A 234 -16.91 -6.59 -0.54
N PHE A 235 -17.73 -7.62 -0.77
CA PHE A 235 -19.16 -7.48 -1.08
C PHE A 235 -20.07 -7.44 0.17
N GLN A 236 -19.51 -7.18 1.34
CA GLN A 236 -20.22 -7.17 2.63
C GLN A 236 -20.92 -8.49 2.97
N VAL A 237 -20.41 -9.62 2.45
CA VAL A 237 -20.93 -10.94 2.83
C VAL A 237 -20.34 -11.34 4.17
N ASP A 238 -21.18 -11.54 5.17
CA ASP A 238 -20.77 -12.07 6.47
C ASP A 238 -20.43 -13.56 6.35
N ILE A 239 -19.14 -13.85 6.24
CA ILE A 239 -18.61 -15.22 6.11
C ILE A 239 -18.85 -16.04 7.38
N ASN A 240 -18.87 -15.42 8.57
CA ASN A 240 -19.13 -16.14 9.81
C ASN A 240 -20.57 -16.69 9.78
N GLN A 241 -21.54 -15.91 9.32
CA GLN A 241 -22.92 -16.36 9.15
C GLN A 241 -23.08 -17.41 8.05
N VAL A 242 -22.46 -17.19 6.88
CA VAL A 242 -22.55 -18.12 5.73
C VAL A 242 -22.00 -19.52 6.06
N LEU A 243 -20.93 -19.58 6.86
CA LEU A 243 -20.27 -20.84 7.24
C LEU A 243 -20.77 -21.38 8.60
N GLY A 244 -21.67 -20.68 9.30
CA GLY A 244 -22.14 -21.07 10.63
C GLY A 244 -21.06 -21.07 11.70
N LEU A 245 -20.06 -20.18 11.56
CA LEU A 245 -18.95 -20.04 12.50
C LEU A 245 -19.34 -19.14 13.69
N PRO A 246 -18.69 -19.32 14.86
CA PRO A 246 -18.80 -18.38 15.97
C PRO A 246 -18.47 -16.94 15.55
N ALA A 247 -19.05 -15.96 16.23
CA ALA A 247 -18.77 -14.54 15.99
C ALA A 247 -17.26 -14.25 16.05
N ASN A 248 -16.79 -13.38 15.15
CA ASN A 248 -15.39 -12.94 15.02
C ASN A 248 -14.38 -14.03 14.60
N SER A 249 -14.82 -15.19 14.10
CA SER A 249 -13.89 -16.30 13.77
C SER A 249 -12.98 -15.96 12.58
N ILE A 250 -13.53 -15.33 11.54
CA ILE A 250 -12.77 -14.90 10.35
C ILE A 250 -11.82 -13.75 10.68
N GLU A 251 -12.23 -12.89 11.61
CA GLU A 251 -11.49 -11.74 12.10
C GLU A 251 -10.27 -12.20 12.90
N TRP A 252 -10.47 -13.16 13.82
CA TRP A 252 -9.36 -13.82 14.52
C TRP A 252 -8.42 -14.55 13.57
N THR A 253 -8.97 -15.21 12.54
CA THR A 253 -8.17 -15.91 11.53
C THR A 253 -7.31 -14.92 10.74
N GLY A 254 -7.89 -13.81 10.28
CA GLY A 254 -7.16 -12.74 9.60
C GLY A 254 -6.07 -12.13 10.46
N ALA A 255 -6.39 -11.79 11.71
CA ALA A 255 -5.42 -11.26 12.66
C ALA A 255 -4.26 -12.24 12.93
N ALA A 256 -4.56 -13.54 13.10
CA ALA A 256 -3.54 -14.57 13.29
C ALA A 256 -2.63 -14.70 12.04
N LEU A 257 -3.21 -14.69 10.84
CA LEU A 257 -2.46 -14.74 9.59
C LEU A 257 -1.58 -13.48 9.40
N ALA A 258 -2.07 -12.30 9.78
CA ALA A 258 -1.29 -11.06 9.78
C ALA A 258 -0.08 -11.16 10.71
N VAL A 259 -0.26 -11.66 11.94
CA VAL A 259 0.81 -11.88 12.91
C VAL A 259 1.84 -12.87 12.37
N VAL A 260 1.40 -14.02 11.84
CA VAL A 260 2.29 -15.03 11.23
C VAL A 260 3.08 -14.43 10.07
N MET A 261 2.42 -13.68 9.18
CA MET A 261 3.04 -12.99 8.06
C MET A 261 4.15 -12.03 8.54
N MET A 262 3.88 -11.25 9.59
CA MET A 262 4.86 -10.31 10.17
C MET A 262 6.02 -11.01 10.88
N PHE A 263 5.78 -12.13 11.56
CA PHE A 263 6.87 -12.97 12.07
C PHE A 263 7.74 -13.53 10.93
N LEU A 264 7.12 -14.04 9.86
CA LEU A 264 7.85 -14.52 8.69
C LEU A 264 8.68 -13.41 8.03
N TRP A 265 8.18 -12.17 8.02
CA TRP A 265 8.92 -11.00 7.53
C TRP A 265 10.05 -10.57 8.46
N ALA A 266 9.86 -10.68 9.78
CA ALA A 266 10.87 -10.28 10.75
C ALA A 266 12.17 -11.09 10.65
N PHE A 267 12.08 -12.35 10.19
CA PHE A 267 13.23 -13.25 10.05
C PHE A 267 13.89 -13.24 8.66
N THR A 268 13.43 -12.43 7.69
CA THR A 268 14.03 -12.43 6.34
C THR A 268 15.38 -11.75 6.26
N LYS A 269 15.65 -10.76 7.13
CA LYS A 269 16.88 -9.97 7.06
C LYS A 269 17.25 -9.39 8.41
N GLU A 270 18.54 -9.44 8.71
CA GLU A 270 19.13 -8.71 9.84
C GLU A 270 19.30 -7.23 9.44
N ILE A 271 18.67 -6.32 10.20
CA ILE A 271 18.75 -4.88 9.95
C ILE A 271 19.86 -4.30 10.81
N ASN A 272 20.87 -3.72 10.18
CA ASN A 272 21.94 -3.01 10.86
C ASN A 272 21.66 -1.49 10.98
N ASP A 273 20.87 -0.90 10.07
CA ASP A 273 20.65 0.56 9.98
C ASP A 273 19.18 0.98 9.72
N TYR A 274 18.76 2.17 10.15
CA TYR A 274 17.38 2.68 10.00
C TYR A 274 16.93 2.73 8.53
N GLN A 275 17.84 3.14 7.63
CA GLN A 275 17.56 3.17 6.19
C GLN A 275 17.25 1.78 5.63
N SER A 276 17.83 0.72 6.20
CA SER A 276 17.53 -0.68 5.82
C SER A 276 16.25 -1.25 6.44
N THR A 277 15.64 -0.55 7.39
CA THR A 277 14.29 -0.84 7.91
C THR A 277 13.22 -0.35 6.96
N VAL A 278 13.43 0.82 6.36
CA VAL A 278 12.45 1.49 5.49
C VAL A 278 12.62 1.13 4.02
N ALA A 279 13.83 0.75 3.60
CA ALA A 279 14.08 0.35 2.22
C ALA A 279 13.54 -1.07 1.92
N GLU A 280 12.93 -1.22 0.74
CA GLU A 280 12.59 -2.51 0.15
C GLU A 280 13.87 -3.37 -0.01
N ASP A 281 13.76 -4.66 0.29
CA ASP A 281 14.89 -5.57 0.19
C ASP A 281 15.29 -5.84 -1.26
N ALA A 282 16.60 -5.81 -1.54
CA ALA A 282 17.13 -6.13 -2.86
C ALA A 282 16.83 -7.60 -3.21
N LYS A 283 16.13 -7.80 -4.33
CA LYS A 283 15.68 -9.12 -4.78
C LYS A 283 16.76 -9.83 -5.58
N ILE A 284 16.98 -11.11 -5.31
CA ILE A 284 17.84 -11.96 -6.14
C ILE A 284 17.13 -12.18 -7.48
N ALA A 285 17.81 -11.89 -8.60
CA ALA A 285 17.23 -11.95 -9.95
C ALA A 285 16.68 -13.33 -10.36
N SER A 286 17.06 -14.41 -9.66
CA SER A 286 16.65 -15.79 -9.92
C SER A 286 15.49 -16.30 -9.04
N SER A 287 14.87 -15.46 -8.20
CA SER A 287 13.76 -15.91 -7.37
C SER A 287 12.48 -16.14 -8.18
N HIS A 288 11.70 -17.15 -7.77
CA HIS A 288 10.43 -17.47 -8.41
C HIS A 288 9.44 -16.28 -8.25
N PRO A 289 8.59 -15.95 -9.26
CA PRO A 289 7.69 -14.79 -9.20
C PRO A 289 6.81 -14.71 -7.96
N MET A 290 6.37 -15.87 -7.45
CA MET A 290 5.60 -15.98 -6.20
C MET A 290 6.41 -15.52 -4.97
N GLN A 291 7.70 -15.86 -4.89
CA GLN A 291 8.54 -15.43 -3.77
C GLN A 291 8.75 -13.92 -3.79
N LYS A 292 8.92 -13.34 -4.98
CA LYS A 292 9.03 -11.89 -5.15
C LYS A 292 7.74 -11.17 -4.73
N ALA A 293 6.58 -11.64 -5.18
CA ALA A 293 5.28 -11.09 -4.78
C ALA A 293 5.04 -11.20 -3.26
N ALA A 294 5.43 -12.32 -2.65
CA ALA A 294 5.35 -12.52 -1.21
C ALA A 294 6.21 -11.52 -0.42
N GLN A 295 7.47 -11.33 -0.82
CA GLN A 295 8.38 -10.37 -0.18
C GLN A 295 7.87 -8.93 -0.26
N ASP A 296 7.37 -8.54 -1.44
CA ASP A 296 6.78 -7.21 -1.68
C ASP A 296 5.56 -6.99 -0.81
N THR A 297 4.71 -8.00 -0.73
CA THR A 297 3.49 -7.90 0.07
C THR A 297 3.80 -7.83 1.55
N HIS A 298 4.78 -8.57 2.05
CA HIS A 298 5.16 -8.48 3.46
C HIS A 298 5.72 -7.09 3.80
N PHE A 299 6.55 -6.52 2.92
CA PHE A 299 7.07 -5.16 3.09
C PHE A 299 5.94 -4.13 3.09
N VAL A 300 5.04 -4.18 2.11
CA VAL A 300 3.86 -3.30 2.00
C VAL A 300 2.95 -3.45 3.22
N SER A 301 2.65 -4.69 3.61
CA SER A 301 1.72 -4.98 4.70
C SER A 301 2.23 -4.53 6.06
N ALA A 302 3.56 -4.55 6.29
CA ALA A 302 4.12 -4.05 7.53
C ALA A 302 3.78 -2.57 7.77
N TRP A 303 3.89 -1.73 6.72
CA TRP A 303 3.56 -0.31 6.80
C TRP A 303 2.06 -0.06 6.92
N VAL A 304 1.25 -0.84 6.20
CA VAL A 304 -0.21 -0.75 6.28
C VAL A 304 -0.69 -1.15 7.68
N ILE A 305 -0.16 -2.23 8.27
CA ILE A 305 -0.50 -2.64 9.64
C ILE A 305 -0.16 -1.55 10.64
N VAL A 306 1.03 -0.96 10.57
CA VAL A 306 1.42 0.15 11.47
C VAL A 306 0.46 1.31 11.34
N ALA A 307 0.10 1.67 10.10
CA ALA A 307 -0.82 2.76 9.83
C ALA A 307 -2.25 2.49 10.32
N PHE A 308 -2.79 1.29 10.07
CA PHE A 308 -4.12 0.90 10.51
C PHE A 308 -4.21 0.88 12.03
N LEU A 309 -3.22 0.28 12.70
CA LEU A 309 -3.16 0.28 14.16
C LEU A 309 -3.08 1.71 14.71
N PHE A 310 -2.26 2.56 14.11
CA PHE A 310 -2.15 3.96 14.54
C PHE A 310 -3.47 4.72 14.37
N PHE A 311 -4.12 4.58 13.20
CA PHE A 311 -5.38 5.24 12.90
C PHE A 311 -6.51 4.75 13.81
N GLU A 312 -6.75 3.44 13.84
CA GLU A 312 -7.86 2.83 14.60
C GLU A 312 -7.71 3.03 16.11
N LEU A 313 -6.49 2.89 16.65
CA LEU A 313 -6.26 3.17 18.07
C LEU A 313 -6.45 4.66 18.37
N SER A 314 -6.01 5.56 17.48
CA SER A 314 -6.21 7.00 17.68
C SER A 314 -7.69 7.38 17.70
N VAL A 315 -8.48 6.86 16.76
CA VAL A 315 -9.94 7.08 16.72
C VAL A 315 -10.61 6.48 17.95
N HIS A 316 -10.23 5.27 18.35
CA HIS A 316 -10.78 4.59 19.52
C HIS A 316 -10.54 5.39 20.81
N PHE A 317 -9.33 5.91 21.02
CA PHE A 317 -9.01 6.70 22.22
C PHE A 317 -9.52 8.15 22.16
N ALA A 318 -9.72 8.71 20.97
CA ALA A 318 -10.22 10.07 20.82
C ALA A 318 -11.76 10.18 20.87
N HIS A 319 -12.50 9.07 20.81
CA HIS A 319 -13.96 9.02 20.82
C HIS A 319 -14.62 9.94 19.77
N ILE A 320 -14.03 10.02 18.57
CA ILE A 320 -14.51 10.87 17.48
C ILE A 320 -15.68 10.19 16.78
N ASP A 321 -16.87 10.79 16.83
CA ASP A 321 -18.00 10.39 15.97
C ASP A 321 -17.91 11.11 14.62
N LEU A 322 -17.33 10.42 13.62
CA LEU A 322 -17.20 10.98 12.28
C LEU A 322 -18.56 11.12 11.56
N GLY A 323 -19.59 10.36 11.94
CA GLY A 323 -20.87 10.39 11.23
C GLY A 323 -21.60 11.72 11.39
N SER A 324 -21.73 12.18 12.63
CA SER A 324 -22.33 13.49 12.92
C SER A 324 -21.45 14.65 12.47
N ALA A 325 -20.13 14.51 12.59
CA ALA A 325 -19.14 15.53 12.23
C ALA A 325 -19.03 15.82 10.72
N LEU A 326 -19.62 14.99 9.86
CA LEU A 326 -19.51 15.13 8.39
C LEU A 326 -20.83 15.51 7.70
N SER A 327 -21.93 15.67 8.45
CA SER A 327 -23.26 15.97 7.90
C SER A 327 -23.69 17.45 8.11
N GLY A 328 -24.61 17.96 7.29
CA GLY A 328 -25.22 19.29 7.48
C GLY A 328 -24.47 20.52 6.95
N TYR A 329 -23.35 20.37 6.23
CA TYR A 329 -22.52 21.47 5.75
C TYR A 329 -22.95 22.13 4.41
N GLY A 330 -24.06 21.70 3.80
CA GLY A 330 -24.62 22.31 2.59
C GLY A 330 -23.60 22.44 1.45
N VAL A 331 -23.35 23.67 0.99
CA VAL A 331 -22.39 23.99 -0.10
C VAL A 331 -20.94 23.58 0.20
N TYR A 332 -20.58 23.35 1.46
CA TYR A 332 -19.23 22.90 1.83
C TYR A 332 -19.08 21.37 1.77
N MET A 333 -20.13 20.62 1.42
CA MET A 333 -20.08 19.16 1.31
C MET A 333 -19.01 18.63 0.36
N PRO A 334 -18.78 19.20 -0.84
CA PRO A 334 -17.68 18.78 -1.71
C PRO A 334 -16.31 19.00 -1.06
N LEU A 335 -16.14 20.07 -0.27
CA LEU A 335 -14.89 20.34 0.44
C LEU A 335 -14.66 19.33 1.56
N VAL A 336 -15.70 19.02 2.34
CA VAL A 336 -15.66 18.00 3.40
C VAL A 336 -15.29 16.64 2.80
N GLY A 337 -15.97 16.23 1.73
CA GLY A 337 -15.64 14.97 1.03
C GLY A 337 -14.19 14.89 0.59
N MET A 338 -13.65 15.99 0.04
CA MET A 338 -12.24 16.08 -0.36
C MET A 338 -11.29 15.96 0.84
N LEU A 339 -11.55 16.69 1.93
CA LEU A 339 -10.73 16.64 3.15
C LEU A 339 -10.70 15.24 3.77
N VAL A 340 -11.85 14.56 3.80
CA VAL A 340 -11.92 13.17 4.27
C VAL A 340 -11.17 12.23 3.32
N GLY A 341 -11.18 12.49 2.01
CA GLY A 341 -10.46 11.68 1.03
C GLY A 341 -8.93 11.78 1.18
N LEU A 342 -8.42 12.93 1.64
CA LEU A 342 -7.00 13.10 1.94
C LEU A 342 -6.54 12.31 3.17
N LEU A 343 -7.48 11.82 4.00
CA LEU A 343 -7.13 10.97 5.13
C LEU A 343 -6.76 9.58 4.62
N PRO A 344 -5.55 9.08 4.92
CA PRO A 344 -5.13 7.78 4.43
C PRO A 344 -5.89 6.66 5.15
N GLY A 345 -6.17 5.58 4.43
CA GLY A 345 -6.96 4.44 4.92
C GLY A 345 -8.07 4.03 3.95
N CYS A 346 -8.86 3.05 4.34
CA CYS A 346 -10.14 2.71 3.70
C CYS A 346 -11.35 3.06 4.57
N GLY A 347 -11.18 3.19 5.89
CA GLY A 347 -12.23 3.53 6.85
C GLY A 347 -12.96 4.85 6.55
N PRO A 348 -12.25 6.00 6.48
CA PRO A 348 -12.86 7.28 6.10
C PRO A 348 -13.63 7.25 4.77
N GLN A 349 -13.13 6.48 3.80
CA GLN A 349 -13.68 6.33 2.45
C GLN A 349 -14.95 5.48 2.44
N ILE A 350 -14.93 4.35 3.15
CA ILE A 350 -16.09 3.48 3.34
C ILE A 350 -17.18 4.23 4.11
N LEU A 351 -16.81 5.04 5.11
CA LEU A 351 -17.75 5.88 5.84
C LEU A 351 -18.45 6.90 4.92
N VAL A 352 -17.69 7.65 4.11
CA VAL A 352 -18.27 8.62 3.16
C VAL A 352 -19.20 7.93 2.17
N THR A 353 -18.79 6.78 1.65
CA THR A 353 -19.60 5.96 0.73
C THR A 353 -20.87 5.44 1.40
N SER A 354 -20.78 5.01 2.66
CA SER A 354 -21.95 4.56 3.43
C SER A 354 -22.93 5.71 3.69
N LEU A 355 -22.43 6.89 4.06
CA LEU A 355 -23.24 8.10 4.25
C LEU A 355 -23.88 8.56 2.93
N TYR A 356 -23.21 8.38 1.80
CA TYR A 356 -23.81 8.60 0.48
C TYR A 356 -24.92 7.58 0.18
N ILE A 357 -24.69 6.30 0.47
CA ILE A 357 -25.68 5.23 0.22
C ILE A 357 -26.95 5.47 1.04
N THR A 358 -26.81 5.86 2.32
CA THR A 358 -27.93 6.17 3.23
C THR A 358 -28.58 7.53 2.97
N GLY A 359 -28.00 8.36 2.10
CA GLY A 359 -28.52 9.68 1.73
C GLY A 359 -28.14 10.81 2.68
N ALA A 360 -27.25 10.56 3.64
CA ALA A 360 -26.73 11.57 4.56
C ALA A 360 -25.67 12.50 3.91
N MET A 361 -24.94 12.00 2.90
CA MET A 361 -24.01 12.80 2.09
C MET A 361 -24.46 12.87 0.62
N PRO A 362 -24.31 14.05 -0.02
CA PRO A 362 -24.65 14.22 -1.44
C PRO A 362 -23.62 13.55 -2.36
N MET A 363 -23.98 13.37 -3.63
CA MET A 363 -23.10 12.77 -4.64
C MET A 363 -21.86 13.63 -4.87
N SER A 364 -21.97 14.96 -4.85
CA SER A 364 -20.81 15.86 -4.99
C SER A 364 -19.73 15.63 -3.93
N ALA A 365 -20.11 15.32 -2.68
CA ALA A 365 -19.17 14.96 -1.62
C ALA A 365 -18.51 13.60 -1.91
N GLN A 366 -19.30 12.62 -2.35
CA GLN A 366 -18.80 11.31 -2.77
C GLN A 366 -17.80 11.41 -3.93
N VAL A 367 -18.08 12.28 -4.90
CA VAL A 367 -17.22 12.54 -6.07
C VAL A 367 -15.90 13.17 -5.63
N SER A 368 -15.96 14.23 -4.81
CA SER A 368 -14.77 14.85 -4.23
C SER A 368 -13.92 13.83 -3.48
N ASN A 369 -14.55 13.04 -2.60
CA ASN A 369 -13.87 12.02 -1.81
C ASN A 369 -13.21 10.96 -2.70
N ALA A 370 -13.94 10.45 -3.71
CA ALA A 370 -13.45 9.42 -4.60
C ALA A 370 -12.21 9.86 -5.42
N ILE A 371 -12.12 11.15 -5.78
CA ILE A 371 -11.02 11.69 -6.60
C ILE A 371 -9.80 12.06 -5.76
N SER A 372 -9.98 12.56 -4.52
CA SER A 372 -8.87 12.91 -3.64
C SER A 372 -8.37 11.76 -2.78
N ASN A 373 -8.97 10.57 -2.91
CA ASN A 373 -8.65 9.41 -2.11
C ASN A 373 -7.41 8.67 -2.62
N ASP A 374 -6.38 8.60 -1.78
CA ASP A 374 -5.18 7.80 -2.08
C ASP A 374 -5.28 6.33 -1.58
N GLY A 375 -6.31 6.00 -0.78
CA GLY A 375 -6.56 4.69 -0.20
C GLY A 375 -5.42 4.16 0.68
N ASP A 376 -5.43 2.84 0.92
CA ASP A 376 -4.37 2.18 1.71
C ASP A 376 -3.01 2.16 1.00
N ALA A 377 -3.01 2.41 -0.31
CA ALA A 377 -1.80 2.49 -1.12
C ALA A 377 -0.91 3.69 -0.73
N LEU A 378 -1.47 4.71 -0.06
CA LEU A 378 -0.72 5.86 0.40
C LEU A 378 0.33 5.49 1.45
N PHE A 379 0.06 4.54 2.36
CA PHE A 379 1.02 4.20 3.42
C PHE A 379 2.32 3.59 2.88
N PRO A 380 2.29 2.57 2.01
CA PRO A 380 3.49 2.09 1.35
C PRO A 380 4.13 3.14 0.44
N ALA A 381 3.33 3.99 -0.21
CA ALA A 381 3.86 5.06 -1.05
C ALA A 381 4.66 6.08 -0.24
N ILE A 382 4.20 6.45 0.95
CA ILE A 382 4.91 7.33 1.88
C ILE A 382 6.23 6.67 2.34
N ALA A 383 6.21 5.36 2.61
CA ALA A 383 7.42 4.63 3.00
C ALA A 383 8.47 4.56 1.85
N LEU A 384 8.01 4.32 0.61
CA LEU A 384 8.88 4.18 -0.56
C LEU A 384 9.35 5.51 -1.14
N ALA A 385 8.46 6.50 -1.22
CA ALA A 385 8.71 7.79 -1.86
C ALA A 385 7.88 8.92 -1.20
N PRO A 386 8.25 9.35 0.03
CA PRO A 386 7.41 10.23 0.86
C PRO A 386 7.09 11.56 0.18
N LYS A 387 8.07 12.17 -0.49
CA LYS A 387 7.87 13.44 -1.19
C LYS A 387 6.91 13.31 -2.36
N ALA A 388 7.05 12.23 -3.14
CA ALA A 388 6.19 11.98 -4.29
C ALA A 388 4.76 11.64 -3.84
N ALA A 389 4.61 10.80 -2.82
CA ALA A 389 3.31 10.45 -2.25
C ALA A 389 2.54 11.70 -1.78
N LEU A 390 3.15 12.50 -0.89
CA LEU A 390 2.52 13.73 -0.39
C LEU A 390 2.20 14.73 -1.50
N ALA A 391 3.12 14.92 -2.46
CA ALA A 391 2.86 15.79 -3.58
C ALA A 391 1.68 15.29 -4.42
N ALA A 392 1.60 13.99 -4.70
CA ALA A 392 0.52 13.40 -5.47
C ALA A 392 -0.85 13.60 -4.80
N THR A 393 -0.92 13.44 -3.47
CA THR A 393 -2.12 13.76 -2.65
C THR A 393 -2.57 15.22 -2.83
N PHE A 394 -1.63 16.17 -2.88
CA PHE A 394 -1.98 17.56 -3.18
C PHE A 394 -2.43 17.78 -4.62
N TYR A 395 -1.85 17.05 -5.58
CA TYR A 395 -2.25 17.12 -6.99
C TYR A 395 -3.64 16.50 -7.24
N SER A 396 -4.08 15.51 -6.45
CA SER A 396 -5.42 14.93 -6.54
C SER A 396 -6.50 15.80 -5.87
N ALA A 397 -6.14 16.59 -4.86
CA ALA A 397 -7.06 17.52 -4.18
C ALA A 397 -7.67 18.58 -5.12
N ILE A 398 -6.87 19.14 -6.03
CA ILE A 398 -7.33 20.18 -6.97
C ILE A 398 -8.45 19.69 -7.90
N PRO A 399 -8.25 18.61 -8.69
CA PRO A 399 -9.31 18.09 -9.55
C PRO A 399 -10.51 17.56 -8.74
N ALA A 400 -10.30 17.06 -7.52
CA ALA A 400 -11.40 16.64 -6.64
C ALA A 400 -12.37 17.80 -6.33
N ILE A 401 -11.84 18.96 -5.90
CA ILE A 401 -12.66 20.15 -5.66
C ILE A 401 -13.34 20.61 -6.96
N VAL A 402 -12.59 20.69 -8.07
CA VAL A 402 -13.13 21.18 -9.35
C VAL A 402 -14.30 20.32 -9.82
N VAL A 403 -14.15 19.00 -9.80
CA VAL A 403 -15.18 18.06 -10.27
C VAL A 403 -16.32 17.95 -9.26
N GLY A 404 -16.02 17.89 -7.96
CA GLY A 404 -17.03 17.82 -6.90
C GLY A 404 -17.92 19.06 -6.85
N TYR A 405 -17.33 20.26 -6.84
CA TYR A 405 -18.13 21.50 -6.93
C TYR A 405 -18.82 21.61 -8.29
N GLY A 406 -18.15 21.23 -9.39
CA GLY A 406 -18.79 21.18 -10.70
C GLY A 406 -20.07 20.33 -10.69
N TYR A 407 -20.03 19.16 -10.05
CA TYR A 407 -21.19 18.30 -9.88
C TYR A 407 -22.27 18.94 -9.00
N TYR A 408 -21.87 19.51 -7.85
CA TYR A 408 -22.78 20.20 -6.94
C TYR A 408 -23.58 21.30 -7.67
N TRP A 409 -22.89 22.17 -8.42
CA TRP A 409 -23.55 23.30 -9.09
C TRP A 409 -24.42 22.89 -10.28
N LEU A 410 -24.13 21.77 -10.94
CA LEU A 410 -24.86 21.31 -12.12
C LEU A 410 -26.06 20.43 -11.78
N PHE A 411 -26.02 19.68 -10.69
CA PHE A 411 -26.98 18.59 -10.43
C PHE A 411 -27.64 18.62 -9.04
N GLU A 412 -27.10 19.35 -8.06
CA GLU A 412 -27.56 19.25 -6.65
C GLU A 412 -28.10 20.56 -6.05
N LEU A 413 -28.17 21.62 -6.86
CA LEU A 413 -28.75 22.91 -6.47
C LEU A 413 -30.24 23.03 -6.72
#